data_AF-A0A1B6ERP7-F1
#
_entry.id   AF-A0A1B6ERP7-F1
#
_cell.length_a   1.000
_cell.length_b   1.000
_cell.length_c   1.000
_cell.angle_alpha   90.00
_cell.angle_beta   90.00
_cell.angle_gamma   90.00
#
_symmetry.space_group_name_H-M   'P 1'
#
loop_
_entity.id
_entity.type
_entity.pdbx_description
1 polymer ?
#
loop_
_entity_poly.entity_id
_entity_poly.type
_entity_poly.pdbx_seq_one_letter_code
_entity_poly.pdbx_strand_id
1 'polypeptide(L)'
;MRYAAFLQSFDYKVKHQRAEKHEHVDFFSRATKTDEHIGTDKTIEKELRDLNDQIINQISNLSVTYNTLMEETSRDPTLNQLKQDLVDGKINDPNLSVQDGVVFKGQRVVIPTSLQPLVLQELHRTHVGIVKMKQLARRYCFWKTIDQDIEHLVRSCPDCALVRSNPAKVPVHPWDEPRENFERVHIDYAGPVEGCHLFVLVDA
;
A
#
# COMPACT_ATOMS: atom_id res chain seq x y z
N MET A 1 -16.87 11.63 23.75
CA MET A 1 -17.59 12.85 24.18
C MET A 1 -19.02 12.48 24.55
N ARG A 2 -19.49 12.84 25.76
CA ARG A 2 -20.88 12.59 26.17
C ARG A 2 -21.77 13.72 25.62
N TYR A 3 -22.39 13.50 24.47
CA TYR A 3 -23.23 14.49 23.78
C TYR A 3 -24.31 15.12 24.69
N ALA A 4 -24.81 14.38 25.67
CA ALA A 4 -25.77 14.89 26.65
C ALA A 4 -25.23 16.09 27.47
N ALA A 5 -23.94 16.11 27.83
CA ALA A 5 -23.34 17.22 28.56
C ALA A 5 -23.12 18.45 27.67
N PHE A 6 -22.90 18.24 26.37
CA PHE A 6 -22.77 19.32 25.39
C PHE A 6 -24.12 19.97 25.08
N LEU A 7 -25.19 19.18 24.98
CA LEU A 7 -26.53 19.70 24.69
C LEU A 7 -27.16 20.44 25.88
N GLN A 8 -26.67 20.22 27.10
CA GLN A 8 -27.15 20.91 28.31
C GLN A 8 -26.96 22.43 28.29
N SER A 9 -26.01 22.96 27.51
CA SER A 9 -25.76 24.40 27.43
C SER A 9 -26.69 25.15 26.46
N PHE A 10 -27.66 24.46 25.85
CA PHE A 10 -28.55 25.04 24.85
C PHE A 10 -30.02 24.84 25.23
N ASP A 11 -30.85 25.85 24.92
CA ASP A 11 -32.30 25.70 24.94
C ASP A 11 -32.75 25.05 23.63
N TYR A 12 -33.30 23.84 23.71
CA TYR A 12 -33.78 23.12 22.52
C TYR A 12 -35.17 22.54 22.70
N LYS A 13 -35.89 22.43 21.59
CA LYS A 13 -37.23 21.83 21.53
C LYS A 13 -37.16 20.53 20.74
N VAL A 14 -37.33 19.41 21.43
CA VAL A 14 -37.38 18.08 20.80
C VAL A 14 -38.69 17.95 20.03
N LYS A 15 -38.60 17.65 18.73
CA LYS A 15 -39.76 17.34 17.88
C LYS A 15 -39.65 15.88 17.43
N HIS A 16 -40.72 15.12 17.62
CA HIS A 16 -40.84 13.78 17.06
C HIS A 16 -41.20 13.86 15.59
N GLN A 17 -40.43 13.18 14.75
CA GLN A 17 -40.72 13.03 13.32
C GLN A 17 -40.77 11.53 13.01
N ARG A 18 -41.78 11.13 12.23
CA ARG A 18 -41.96 9.73 11.84
C ARG A 18 -40.81 9.29 10.95
N ALA A 19 -40.39 8.04 11.11
CA ALA A 19 -39.25 7.46 10.40
C ALA A 19 -39.37 7.58 8.87
N GLU A 20 -40.58 7.47 8.30
CA GLU A 20 -40.78 7.61 6.85
C GLU A 20 -40.39 8.99 6.30
N LYS A 21 -40.35 10.02 7.17
CA LYS A 21 -39.95 11.38 6.80
C LYS A 21 -38.47 11.68 7.11
N HIS A 22 -37.68 10.68 7.54
CA HIS A 22 -36.25 10.83 7.82
C HIS A 22 -35.40 10.44 6.61
N GLU A 23 -35.70 11.00 5.44
CA GLU A 23 -35.04 10.64 4.16
C GLU A 23 -33.52 10.84 4.18
N HIS A 24 -33.03 11.78 5.00
CA HIS A 24 -31.62 12.18 5.02
C HIS A 24 -30.77 11.37 6.01
N VAL A 25 -31.39 10.70 6.98
CA VAL A 25 -30.69 10.14 8.16
C VAL A 25 -30.28 8.68 7.95
N ASP A 26 -30.89 7.99 6.98
CA ASP A 26 -30.66 6.56 6.70
C ASP A 26 -30.48 6.24 5.20
N PHE A 27 -29.89 7.19 4.46
CA PHE A 27 -29.70 7.04 3.01
C PHE A 27 -28.71 5.92 2.64
N PHE A 28 -27.72 5.63 3.50
CA PHE A 28 -26.67 4.66 3.19
C PHE A 28 -26.97 3.21 3.59
N SER A 29 -27.92 2.96 4.49
CA SER A 29 -28.22 1.60 4.99
C SER A 29 -29.60 1.09 4.60
N ARG A 30 -30.55 1.96 4.23
CA ARG A 30 -31.95 1.56 4.00
C ARG A 30 -32.64 2.27 2.84
N ALA A 31 -31.92 2.86 1.90
CA ALA A 31 -32.53 3.29 0.65
C ALA A 31 -33.06 2.04 -0.10
N THR A 32 -34.37 1.79 -0.02
CA THR A 32 -35.03 0.84 -0.92
C THR A 32 -34.97 1.42 -2.31
N LYS A 33 -33.98 1.01 -3.10
CA LYS A 33 -34.00 1.26 -4.54
C LYS A 33 -35.24 0.56 -5.08
N THR A 34 -36.22 1.35 -5.51
CA THR A 34 -37.30 0.88 -6.37
C THR A 34 -36.72 0.66 -7.76
N ASP A 35 -35.85 -0.33 -7.93
CA ASP A 35 -35.47 -0.78 -9.26
C ASP A 35 -36.50 -1.83 -9.69
N GLU A 36 -37.29 -1.45 -10.69
CA GLU A 36 -38.26 -2.30 -11.37
C GLU A 36 -37.56 -3.58 -11.86
N HIS A 37 -38.00 -4.74 -11.36
CA HIS A 37 -37.77 -6.08 -11.91
C HIS A 37 -36.44 -6.34 -12.63
N ILE A 38 -35.32 -6.25 -11.90
CA ILE A 38 -34.09 -6.94 -12.31
C ILE A 38 -33.96 -8.18 -11.40
N GLY A 39 -33.99 -9.38 -11.99
CA GLY A 39 -33.95 -10.65 -11.25
C GLY A 39 -32.87 -10.64 -10.16
N THR A 40 -33.21 -11.19 -8.99
CA THR A 40 -32.36 -11.27 -7.79
C THR A 40 -30.92 -11.70 -8.09
N ASP A 41 -30.75 -12.58 -9.07
CA ASP A 41 -29.45 -13.09 -9.55
C ASP A 41 -28.52 -11.99 -10.09
N LYS A 42 -29.04 -11.09 -10.95
CA LYS A 42 -28.27 -9.97 -11.51
C LYS A 42 -27.90 -8.92 -10.46
N THR A 43 -28.69 -8.82 -9.40
CA THR A 43 -28.44 -7.88 -8.29
C THR A 43 -27.29 -8.40 -7.43
N ILE A 44 -27.28 -9.71 -7.12
CA ILE A 44 -26.20 -10.37 -6.38
C ILE A 44 -24.89 -10.33 -7.18
N GLU A 45 -24.92 -10.63 -8.48
CA GLU A 45 -23.74 -10.54 -9.34
C GLU A 45 -23.15 -9.12 -9.41
N LYS A 46 -24.01 -8.09 -9.33
CA LYS A 46 -23.58 -6.69 -9.30
C LYS A 46 -22.95 -6.34 -7.96
N GLU A 47 -23.56 -6.74 -6.85
CA GLU A 47 -23.01 -6.54 -5.50
C GLU A 47 -21.67 -7.26 -5.30
N LEU A 48 -21.52 -8.48 -5.83
CA LEU A 48 -20.26 -9.23 -5.82
C LEU A 48 -19.18 -8.53 -6.64
N ARG A 49 -19.53 -8.00 -7.82
CA ARG A 49 -18.63 -7.17 -8.62
C ARG A 49 -18.20 -5.91 -7.88
N ASP A 50 -19.15 -5.19 -7.27
CA ASP A 50 -18.87 -3.98 -6.50
C ASP A 50 -17.94 -4.28 -5.30
N LEU A 51 -18.13 -5.41 -4.62
CA LEU A 51 -17.23 -5.88 -3.55
C LEU A 51 -15.83 -6.23 -4.07
N ASN A 52 -15.74 -6.93 -5.20
CA ASN A 52 -14.45 -7.26 -5.82
C ASN A 52 -13.72 -5.99 -6.29
N ASP A 53 -14.45 -5.04 -6.88
CA ASP A 53 -13.93 -3.72 -7.24
C ASP A 53 -13.44 -2.98 -5.99
N GLN A 54 -14.11 -3.05 -4.84
CA GLN A 54 -13.61 -2.47 -3.60
C GLN A 54 -12.29 -3.10 -3.15
N ILE A 55 -12.13 -4.42 -3.28
CA ILE A 55 -10.86 -5.11 -2.95
C ILE A 55 -9.74 -4.65 -3.88
N ILE A 56 -10.03 -4.48 -5.18
CA ILE A 56 -9.06 -4.04 -6.19
C ILE A 56 -8.72 -2.54 -6.04
N ASN A 57 -9.72 -1.69 -5.78
CA ASN A 57 -9.55 -0.26 -5.57
C ASN A 57 -8.79 0.06 -4.26
N GLN A 58 -8.70 -0.89 -3.32
CA GLN A 58 -7.79 -0.76 -2.17
C GLN A 58 -6.31 -0.92 -2.55
N ILE A 59 -6.01 -1.41 -3.76
CA ILE A 59 -4.65 -1.56 -4.32
C ILE A 59 -4.28 -0.37 -5.20
N SER A 60 -5.24 0.15 -5.96
CA SER A 60 -5.04 1.17 -6.99
C SER A 60 -6.12 2.23 -6.92
N ASN A 61 -5.73 3.51 -6.91
CA ASN A 61 -6.66 4.63 -7.03
C ASN A 61 -6.87 5.07 -8.49
N LEU A 62 -6.34 4.33 -9.48
CA LEU A 62 -6.57 4.55 -10.91
C LEU A 62 -6.37 3.28 -11.77
N SER A 63 -7.40 2.95 -12.56
CA SER A 63 -7.34 2.16 -13.82
C SER A 63 -7.12 0.63 -13.79
N VAL A 64 -7.39 -0.05 -12.68
CA VAL A 64 -7.59 -1.52 -12.73
C VAL A 64 -9.02 -1.82 -12.29
N THR A 65 -9.94 -1.93 -13.24
CA THR A 65 -11.30 -2.37 -12.97
C THR A 65 -11.36 -3.90 -12.98
N TYR A 66 -12.30 -4.50 -12.25
CA TYR A 66 -12.53 -5.95 -12.29
C TYR A 66 -12.70 -6.50 -13.72
N ASN A 67 -13.39 -5.77 -14.59
CA ASN A 67 -13.56 -6.14 -16.00
C ASN A 67 -12.23 -6.24 -16.74
N THR A 68 -11.32 -5.29 -16.54
CA THR A 68 -9.98 -5.30 -17.14
C THR A 68 -9.17 -6.50 -16.63
N LEU A 69 -9.27 -6.81 -15.34
CA LEU A 69 -8.62 -8.00 -14.76
C LEU A 69 -9.16 -9.29 -15.38
N MET A 70 -10.47 -9.43 -15.53
CA MET A 70 -11.08 -10.60 -16.15
C MET A 70 -10.62 -10.78 -17.60
N GLU A 71 -10.63 -9.71 -18.39
CA GLU A 71 -10.16 -9.73 -19.78
C GLU A 71 -8.68 -10.10 -19.87
N GLU A 72 -7.81 -9.45 -19.09
CA GLU A 72 -6.37 -9.71 -19.11
C GLU A 72 -6.02 -11.10 -18.54
N THR A 73 -6.77 -11.60 -17.56
CA THR A 73 -6.63 -12.98 -17.06
C THR A 73 -6.94 -14.01 -18.14
N SER A 74 -7.92 -13.73 -19.00
CA SER A 74 -8.25 -14.62 -20.13
C SER A 74 -7.19 -14.61 -21.23
N ARG A 75 -6.47 -13.48 -21.39
CA ARG A 75 -5.39 -13.32 -22.37
C ARG A 75 -4.06 -13.90 -21.89
N ASP A 76 -3.82 -13.93 -20.58
CA ASP A 76 -2.60 -14.51 -20.01
C ASP A 76 -2.62 -16.05 -20.15
N PRO A 77 -1.70 -16.65 -20.95
CA PRO A 77 -1.71 -18.09 -21.19
C PRO A 77 -1.50 -18.90 -19.92
N THR A 78 -0.70 -18.39 -18.98
CA THR A 78 -0.36 -19.11 -17.75
C THR A 78 -1.51 -19.11 -16.77
N LEU A 79 -2.19 -17.96 -16.62
CA LEU A 79 -3.37 -17.86 -15.76
C LEU A 79 -4.58 -18.55 -16.36
N ASN A 80 -4.73 -18.52 -17.69
CA ASN A 80 -5.83 -19.22 -18.34
C ASN A 80 -5.69 -20.74 -18.23
N GLN A 81 -4.46 -21.28 -18.35
CA GLN A 81 -4.20 -22.69 -18.08
C GLN A 81 -4.46 -23.04 -16.61
N LEU A 82 -3.96 -22.23 -15.67
CA LEU A 82 -4.19 -22.42 -14.24
C LEU A 82 -5.69 -22.42 -13.90
N LYS A 83 -6.45 -21.52 -14.50
CA LYS A 83 -7.91 -21.43 -14.37
C LYS A 83 -8.58 -22.72 -14.85
N GLN A 84 -8.20 -23.24 -16.03
CA GLN A 84 -8.73 -24.50 -16.54
C GLN A 84 -8.38 -25.67 -15.63
N ASP A 85 -7.13 -25.76 -15.15
CA ASP A 85 -6.69 -26.86 -14.29
C ASP A 85 -7.38 -26.85 -12.91
N LEU A 86 -7.74 -25.67 -12.40
CA LEU A 86 -8.54 -25.52 -11.17
C LEU A 86 -10.00 -25.94 -11.38
N VAL A 87 -10.60 -25.57 -12.52
CA VAL A 87 -11.99 -25.94 -12.86
C VAL A 87 -12.10 -27.44 -13.18
N ASP A 88 -11.13 -28.00 -13.88
CA ASP A 88 -11.03 -29.43 -14.21
C ASP A 88 -10.68 -30.29 -12.97
N GLY A 89 -10.31 -29.66 -11.85
CA GLY A 89 -9.91 -30.35 -10.62
C GLY A 89 -8.54 -31.05 -10.69
N LYS A 90 -7.71 -30.75 -11.70
CA LYS A 90 -6.34 -31.28 -11.82
C LYS A 90 -5.43 -30.69 -10.75
N ILE A 91 -5.66 -29.44 -10.38
CA ILE A 91 -4.98 -28.75 -9.28
C ILE A 91 -5.99 -28.58 -8.15
N ASN A 92 -5.65 -29.14 -6.98
CA ASN A 92 -6.45 -29.01 -5.77
C ASN A 92 -5.61 -28.31 -4.68
N ASP A 93 -5.33 -27.02 -4.89
CA ASP A 93 -4.75 -26.16 -3.87
C ASP A 93 -5.88 -25.41 -3.16
N PRO A 94 -6.12 -25.64 -1.85
CA PRO A 94 -7.19 -24.97 -1.11
C PRO A 94 -7.00 -23.45 -1.02
N ASN A 95 -5.81 -22.95 -1.32
CA ASN A 95 -5.54 -21.52 -1.34
C ASN A 95 -5.83 -20.88 -2.70
N LEU A 96 -6.13 -21.64 -3.75
CA LEU A 96 -6.43 -21.10 -5.07
C LEU A 96 -7.92 -21.25 -5.37
N SER A 97 -8.53 -20.18 -5.83
CA SER A 97 -9.93 -20.17 -6.25
C SER A 97 -10.10 -19.34 -7.52
N VAL A 98 -11.17 -19.65 -8.26
CA VAL A 98 -11.59 -18.89 -9.44
C VAL A 98 -12.95 -18.27 -9.15
N GLN A 99 -13.06 -16.96 -9.32
CA GLN A 99 -14.31 -16.22 -9.19
C GLN A 99 -14.49 -15.31 -10.41
N ASP A 100 -15.62 -15.43 -11.11
CA ASP A 100 -15.97 -14.74 -12.36
C ASP A 100 -14.81 -14.62 -13.37
N GLY A 101 -14.05 -15.70 -13.53
CA GLY A 101 -12.93 -15.79 -14.48
C GLY A 101 -11.60 -15.20 -13.99
N VAL A 102 -11.56 -14.63 -12.79
CA VAL A 102 -10.35 -14.12 -12.12
C VAL A 102 -9.83 -15.15 -11.12
N VAL A 103 -8.50 -15.32 -11.08
CA VAL A 103 -7.84 -16.24 -10.15
C VAL A 103 -7.46 -15.51 -8.87
N PHE A 104 -7.76 -16.14 -7.73
CA PHE A 104 -7.43 -15.65 -6.40
C PHE A 104 -6.51 -16.63 -5.67
N LYS A 105 -5.64 -16.08 -4.82
CA LYS A 105 -4.81 -16.82 -3.86
C LYS A 105 -5.14 -16.41 -2.43
N GLY A 106 -6.04 -17.14 -1.79
CA GLY A 106 -6.71 -16.74 -0.56
C GLY A 106 -7.60 -15.53 -0.84
N GLN A 107 -7.35 -14.42 -0.15
CA GLN A 107 -8.08 -13.15 -0.36
C GLN A 107 -7.39 -12.21 -1.37
N ARG A 108 -6.33 -12.67 -2.05
CA ARG A 108 -5.50 -11.83 -2.92
C ARG A 108 -5.80 -12.12 -4.38
N VAL A 109 -5.87 -11.07 -5.19
CA VAL A 109 -6.04 -11.20 -6.64
C VAL A 109 -4.71 -11.64 -7.26
N VAL A 110 -4.73 -12.66 -8.12
CA VAL A 110 -3.57 -13.02 -8.93
C VAL A 110 -3.50 -12.08 -10.13
N ILE A 111 -2.44 -11.29 -10.24
CA ILE A 111 -2.33 -10.23 -11.24
C ILE A 111 -1.74 -10.79 -12.55
N PRO A 112 -2.45 -10.65 -13.69
CA PRO A 112 -1.93 -10.99 -15.02
C PRO A 112 -0.64 -10.23 -15.35
N THR A 113 0.22 -10.87 -16.14
CA THR A 113 1.55 -10.33 -16.47
C THR A 113 1.48 -8.93 -17.09
N SER A 114 0.47 -8.65 -17.91
CA SER A 114 0.23 -7.34 -18.53
C SER A 114 -0.07 -6.22 -17.53
N LEU A 115 -0.68 -6.53 -16.38
CA LEU A 115 -1.11 -5.57 -15.36
C LEU A 115 -0.09 -5.40 -14.23
N GLN A 116 0.92 -6.26 -14.13
CA GLN A 116 1.95 -6.19 -13.08
C GLN A 116 2.68 -4.83 -13.05
N PRO A 117 3.11 -4.22 -14.18
CA PRO A 117 3.78 -2.92 -14.17
C PRO A 117 2.89 -1.80 -13.59
N LEU A 118 1.60 -1.81 -13.92
CA LEU A 118 0.63 -0.82 -13.45
C LEU A 118 0.41 -0.95 -11.94
N VAL A 119 0.21 -2.18 -11.44
CA VAL A 119 0.05 -2.44 -10.00
C VAL A 119 1.32 -2.04 -9.23
N LEU A 120 2.51 -2.31 -9.78
CA LEU A 120 3.78 -1.89 -9.18
C LEU A 120 3.91 -0.38 -9.08
N GLN A 121 3.52 0.36 -10.12
CA GLN A 121 3.50 1.83 -10.09
C GLN A 121 2.54 2.36 -9.03
N GLU A 122 1.35 1.79 -8.90
CA GLU A 122 0.37 2.21 -7.88
C GLU A 122 0.87 1.93 -6.46
N LEU A 123 1.48 0.76 -6.21
CA LEU A 123 2.13 0.46 -4.93
C LEU A 123 3.25 1.47 -4.59
N HIS A 124 3.93 1.98 -5.62
CA HIS A 124 5.06 2.90 -5.48
C HIS A 124 4.68 4.38 -5.41
N ARG A 125 3.47 4.75 -5.82
CA ARG A 125 3.00 6.14 -6.04
C ARG A 125 3.30 7.14 -4.92
N THR A 126 3.29 6.68 -3.67
CA THR A 126 3.50 7.52 -2.48
C THR A 126 4.88 7.33 -1.83
N HIS A 127 5.79 6.61 -2.49
CA HIS A 127 7.15 6.32 -2.02
C HIS A 127 7.21 5.83 -0.56
N VAL A 128 6.20 5.05 -0.13
CA VAL A 128 6.03 4.56 1.25
C VAL A 128 7.13 3.61 1.76
N GLY A 129 8.08 3.28 0.89
CA GLY A 129 9.20 2.39 1.17
C GLY A 129 8.87 0.91 0.96
N ILE A 130 9.94 0.13 0.77
CA ILE A 130 9.88 -1.28 0.40
C ILE A 130 9.05 -2.14 1.36
N VAL A 131 9.18 -1.93 2.66
CA VAL A 131 8.48 -2.75 3.67
C VAL A 131 6.97 -2.57 3.54
N LYS A 132 6.51 -1.32 3.40
CA LYS A 132 5.09 -0.99 3.30
C LYS A 132 4.50 -1.41 1.96
N MET A 133 5.25 -1.29 0.86
CA MET A 133 4.87 -1.83 -0.44
C MET A 133 4.64 -3.35 -0.38
N LYS A 134 5.56 -4.10 0.23
CA LYS A 134 5.41 -5.56 0.43
C LYS A 134 4.21 -5.92 1.32
N GLN A 135 3.94 -5.12 2.35
CA GLN A 135 2.75 -5.31 3.20
C GLN A 135 1.45 -5.11 2.42
N LEU A 136 1.35 -4.06 1.61
CA LEU A 136 0.19 -3.79 0.76
C LEU A 136 -0.01 -4.89 -0.29
N ALA A 137 1.07 -5.28 -0.97
CA ALA A 137 1.09 -6.41 -1.88
C ALA A 137 0.53 -7.67 -1.23
N ARG A 138 1.10 -8.08 -0.08
CA ARG A 138 0.65 -9.27 0.67
C ARG A 138 -0.79 -9.22 1.14
N ARG A 139 -1.40 -8.04 1.23
CA ARG A 139 -2.80 -7.91 1.62
C ARG A 139 -3.74 -8.12 0.45
N TYR A 140 -3.37 -7.72 -0.76
CA TYR A 140 -4.34 -7.56 -1.82
C TYR A 140 -4.01 -8.22 -3.17
N CYS A 141 -2.73 -8.34 -3.54
CA CYS A 141 -2.34 -8.87 -4.83
C CYS A 141 -1.24 -9.93 -4.72
N PHE A 142 -1.11 -10.73 -5.77
CA PHE A 142 -0.10 -11.78 -5.83
C PHE A 142 0.34 -12.03 -7.27
N TRP A 143 1.65 -12.18 -7.44
CA TRP A 143 2.27 -12.92 -8.53
C TRP A 143 3.62 -13.46 -8.01
N LYS A 144 4.23 -14.40 -8.74
CA LYS A 144 5.37 -15.19 -8.23
C LYS A 144 6.57 -14.34 -7.80
N THR A 145 6.84 -13.25 -8.51
CA THR A 145 8.05 -12.42 -8.35
C THR A 145 7.80 -11.06 -7.70
N ILE A 146 6.59 -10.81 -7.16
CA ILE A 146 6.18 -9.50 -6.64
C ILE A 146 7.18 -8.85 -5.68
N ASP A 147 7.74 -9.62 -4.74
CA ASP A 147 8.71 -9.07 -3.77
C ASP A 147 10.01 -8.63 -4.45
N GLN A 148 10.45 -9.34 -5.50
CA GLN A 148 11.64 -8.99 -6.29
C GLN A 148 11.37 -7.78 -7.19
N ASP A 149 10.17 -7.71 -7.78
CA ASP A 149 9.79 -6.60 -8.65
C ASP A 149 9.65 -5.29 -7.85
N ILE A 150 9.12 -5.37 -6.62
CA ILE A 150 9.11 -4.26 -5.66
C ILE A 150 10.53 -3.82 -5.30
N GLU A 151 11.42 -4.77 -5.00
CA GLU A 151 12.82 -4.47 -4.69
C GLU A 151 13.53 -3.75 -5.83
N HIS A 152 13.34 -4.26 -7.06
CA HIS A 152 13.92 -3.69 -8.26
C HIS A 152 13.42 -2.26 -8.50
N LEU A 153 12.10 -2.03 -8.40
CA LEU A 153 11.49 -0.72 -8.59
C LEU A 153 11.98 0.31 -7.56
N VAL A 154 12.01 -0.07 -6.27
CA VAL A 154 12.48 0.85 -5.21
C VAL A 154 13.96 1.16 -5.37
N ARG A 155 14.77 0.18 -5.82
CA ARG A 155 16.21 0.37 -6.04
C ARG A 155 16.50 1.26 -7.25
N SER A 156 15.68 1.20 -8.29
CA SER A 156 15.85 2.02 -9.50
C SER A 156 15.23 3.43 -9.39
N CYS A 157 14.40 3.67 -8.38
CA CYS A 157 13.76 4.97 -8.14
C CYS A 157 14.74 6.02 -7.57
N PRO A 158 14.99 7.15 -8.26
CA PRO A 158 15.87 8.22 -7.79
C PRO A 158 15.41 8.83 -6.46
N ASP A 159 14.11 9.10 -6.31
CA ASP A 159 13.56 9.73 -5.11
C ASP A 159 13.69 8.81 -3.88
N CYS A 160 13.46 7.51 -4.06
CA CYS A 160 13.70 6.55 -3.00
C CYS A 160 15.18 6.39 -2.66
N ALA A 161 16.09 6.54 -3.63
CA ALA A 161 17.52 6.49 -3.39
C ALA A 161 18.01 7.68 -2.56
N LEU A 162 17.46 8.88 -2.77
CA LEU A 162 17.83 10.10 -2.03
C LEU A 162 17.46 10.04 -0.54
N VAL A 163 16.36 9.38 -0.19
CA VAL A 163 15.85 9.29 1.19
C VAL A 163 16.34 8.04 1.91
N ARG A 164 17.08 7.15 1.22
CA ARG A 164 17.58 5.90 1.80
C ARG A 164 18.59 6.20 2.91
N SER A 165 18.48 5.47 4.03
CA SER A 165 19.48 5.54 5.08
C SER A 165 20.88 5.26 4.54
N ASN A 166 21.85 6.07 4.97
CA ASN A 166 23.25 5.81 4.67
C ASN A 166 23.67 4.43 5.17
N PRO A 167 24.62 3.78 4.47
CA PRO A 167 25.22 2.55 4.97
C PRO A 167 25.82 2.77 6.36
N ALA A 168 25.99 1.68 7.10
CA ALA A 168 26.68 1.73 8.38
C ALA A 168 28.01 2.46 8.22
N LYS A 169 28.31 3.38 9.14
CA LYS A 169 29.62 4.05 9.14
C LYS A 169 30.69 2.98 9.19
N VAL A 170 31.71 3.13 8.34
CA VAL A 170 32.89 2.27 8.38
C VAL A 170 33.44 2.28 9.82
N PRO A 171 33.90 1.14 10.35
CA PRO A 171 34.57 1.12 11.65
C PRO A 171 35.64 2.20 11.70
N VAL A 172 35.71 2.92 12.81
CA VAL A 172 36.74 3.95 12.99
C VAL A 172 38.08 3.24 12.92
N HIS A 173 38.89 3.60 11.93
CA HIS A 173 40.27 3.14 11.86
C HIS A 173 41.06 3.97 12.87
N PRO A 174 41.58 3.37 13.95
CA PRO A 174 42.41 4.12 14.88
C PRO A 174 43.70 4.54 14.17
N TRP A 175 44.19 5.72 14.50
CA TRP A 175 45.54 6.11 14.09
C TRP A 175 46.56 5.30 14.88
N ASP A 176 47.69 4.95 14.26
CA ASP A 176 48.82 4.30 14.95
C ASP A 176 49.33 5.18 16.10
N GLU A 177 49.87 4.62 17.18
CA GLU A 177 50.50 5.45 18.22
C GLU A 177 51.76 6.13 17.67
N PRO A 178 51.95 7.45 17.92
CA PRO A 178 53.17 8.14 17.49
C PRO A 178 54.36 7.60 18.31
N ARG A 179 55.49 7.42 17.63
CA ARG A 179 56.75 6.93 18.18
C ARG A 179 57.67 8.06 18.61
N GLU A 180 57.56 9.22 17.98
CA GLU A 180 58.36 10.41 18.27
C GLU A 180 57.50 11.67 18.42
N ASN A 181 58.02 12.66 19.15
CA ASN A 181 57.35 13.97 19.31
C ASN A 181 57.16 14.62 17.93
N PHE A 182 56.01 15.28 17.73
CA PHE A 182 55.64 15.90 16.46
C PHE A 182 55.51 14.93 15.27
N GLU A 183 55.45 13.62 15.50
CA GLU A 183 55.18 12.64 14.43
C GLU A 183 53.75 12.77 13.89
N ARG A 184 52.79 13.10 14.76
CA ARG A 184 51.42 13.43 14.37
C ARG A 184 50.91 14.61 15.16
N VAL A 185 50.45 15.63 14.44
CA VAL A 185 49.87 16.84 15.01
C VAL A 185 48.43 16.99 14.52
N HIS A 186 47.51 17.27 15.45
CA HIS A 186 46.12 17.60 15.18
C HIS A 186 45.94 19.12 15.28
N ILE A 187 45.38 19.73 14.24
CA ILE A 187 45.20 21.18 14.14
C ILE A 187 43.72 21.48 13.87
N ASP A 188 43.14 22.39 14.64
CA ASP A 188 41.77 22.87 14.45
C ASP A 188 41.62 24.33 14.88
N TYR A 189 40.55 24.98 14.44
CA TYR A 189 40.14 26.30 14.96
C TYR A 189 38.96 26.13 15.92
N ALA A 190 39.08 26.71 17.12
CA ALA A 190 37.98 26.79 18.07
C ALA A 190 37.45 28.23 18.17
N GLY A 191 36.12 28.39 18.28
CA GLY A 191 35.50 29.66 18.58
C GLY A 191 34.26 29.98 17.73
N PRO A 192 33.82 31.26 17.71
CA PRO A 192 34.49 32.42 18.30
C PRO A 192 34.35 32.50 19.84
N VAL A 193 35.41 32.95 20.51
CA VAL A 193 35.43 33.33 21.93
C VAL A 193 35.89 34.79 21.99
N GLU A 194 35.05 35.67 22.54
CA GLU A 194 35.30 37.12 22.59
C GLU A 194 35.62 37.76 21.23
N GLY A 195 35.03 37.23 20.16
CA GLY A 195 35.26 37.76 18.80
C GLY A 195 36.55 37.27 18.13
N CYS A 196 37.31 36.39 18.78
CA CYS A 196 38.52 35.79 18.24
C CYS A 196 38.33 34.28 17.98
N HIS A 197 39.05 33.75 16.99
CA HIS A 197 39.22 32.31 16.82
C HIS A 197 40.55 31.88 17.45
N LEU A 198 40.51 30.78 18.18
CA LEU A 198 41.67 30.15 18.78
C LEU A 198 42.23 29.13 17.79
N PHE A 199 43.51 29.22 17.48
CA PHE A 199 44.23 28.19 16.74
C PHE A 199 44.69 27.13 17.73
N VAL A 200 44.15 25.92 17.61
CA VAL A 200 44.46 24.79 18.50
C VAL A 200 45.37 23.84 17.77
N LEU A 201 46.53 23.57 18.37
CA LEU A 201 47.51 22.59 17.89
C LEU A 201 47.80 21.62 19.03
N VAL A 202 47.64 20.32 18.76
CA VAL A 202 47.88 19.24 19.72
C VAL A 202 48.85 18.25 19.09
N ASP A 203 49.97 17.99 19.78
CA ASP A 203 50.85 16.85 19.47
C ASP A 203 50.22 15.57 20.04
N ALA A 204 50.17 14.50 19.23
CA ALA A 204 49.36 13.30 19.50
C ALA A 204 50.00 12.29 20.45
#